data_AF-A0A8H0HRD4-F1
#
_entry.id   AF-A0A8H0HRD4-F1
#
_cell.length_a   1.000
_cell.length_b   1.000
_cell.length_c   1.000
_cell.angle_alpha   90.00
_cell.angle_beta   90.00
_cell.angle_gamma   90.00
#
_symmetry.space_group_name_H-M   'P 1'
#
loop_
_entity.id
_entity.type
_entity.pdbx_description
1 polymer ?
#
loop_
_entity_poly.entity_id
_entity_poly.type
_entity_poly.pdbx_seq_one_letter_code
_entity_poly.pdbx_strand_id
1 'polypeptide(L)'
;MGRNSSGTRGGLQPGDATYKGSVGKPEPLVNMKDPALYKATKEAISRYHSVLGVRQKNVKLAELSAGTYGVHVTANGKSEGVYLNKKHFMQTKKAVEASHKRGYASGWSTKTNKAVAHTVTHELAHATWNANMTGANQKAAGKEVKKLFNSWKKDNKKSGYGKYAETNVSEFWAETVTKAIHGKSDKYTKKVKEICKKYKL
;
A
#
# COMPACT_ATOMS: atom_id res chain seq x y z
N MET A 1 -17.06 13.22 -32.49
CA MET A 1 -16.65 11.80 -32.45
C MET A 1 -15.85 11.55 -31.17
N GLY A 2 -16.48 10.95 -30.16
CA GLY A 2 -15.87 10.67 -28.87
C GLY A 2 -14.96 9.44 -28.92
N ARG A 3 -13.74 9.57 -28.39
CA ARG A 3 -12.82 8.44 -28.17
C ARG A 3 -12.85 8.06 -26.69
N ASN A 4 -13.56 6.97 -26.39
CA ASN A 4 -13.38 6.20 -25.16
C ASN A 4 -11.98 5.56 -25.18
N SER A 5 -11.04 6.10 -24.40
CA SER A 5 -9.79 5.42 -24.06
C SER A 5 -9.93 4.81 -22.67
N SER A 6 -10.54 3.62 -22.61
CA SER A 6 -10.48 2.73 -21.44
C SER A 6 -9.07 2.15 -21.33
N GLY A 7 -8.10 2.99 -21.00
CA GLY A 7 -6.77 2.54 -20.60
C GLY A 7 -6.88 1.88 -19.24
N THR A 8 -6.45 0.62 -19.14
CA THR A 8 -6.38 -0.16 -17.90
C THR A 8 -5.46 0.57 -16.91
N ARG A 9 -6.12 1.36 -16.07
CA ARG A 9 -5.57 2.26 -15.07
C ARG A 9 -5.18 1.43 -13.86
N GLY A 10 -3.90 1.07 -13.80
CA GLY A 10 -3.32 0.36 -12.66
C GLY A 10 -3.53 1.12 -11.35
N GLY A 11 -4.32 0.57 -10.45
CA GLY A 11 -4.58 1.11 -9.11
C GLY A 11 -5.57 2.27 -9.04
N LEU A 12 -6.65 2.26 -9.83
CA LEU A 12 -7.64 3.36 -9.87
C LEU A 12 -9.06 2.88 -9.56
N GLN A 13 -9.58 3.37 -8.42
CA GLN A 13 -10.98 3.44 -7.96
C GLN A 13 -11.65 2.19 -7.35
N PRO A 14 -12.45 2.37 -6.27
CA PRO A 14 -12.09 2.88 -4.95
C PRO A 14 -11.85 1.69 -4.02
N GLY A 15 -10.59 1.35 -3.76
CA GLY A 15 -10.25 0.61 -2.56
C GLY A 15 -10.12 1.61 -1.43
N ASP A 16 -11.24 2.11 -0.90
CA ASP A 16 -11.23 2.73 0.42
C ASP A 16 -10.57 1.76 1.42
N ALA A 17 -10.26 2.24 2.62
CA ALA A 17 -9.99 1.40 3.80
C ALA A 17 -11.15 0.39 4.14
N THR A 18 -12.16 0.32 3.27
CA THR A 18 -13.25 -0.65 3.15
C THR A 18 -13.36 -1.08 1.67
N TYR A 19 -12.51 -1.99 1.21
CA TYR A 19 -12.77 -2.69 -0.05
C TYR A 19 -14.15 -3.35 0.02
N LYS A 20 -15.09 -2.91 -0.84
CA LYS A 20 -16.47 -3.44 -0.91
C LYS A 20 -16.63 -4.60 -1.90
N GLY A 21 -15.55 -4.98 -2.59
CA GLY A 21 -15.56 -6.13 -3.48
C GLY A 21 -15.38 -7.44 -2.72
N SER A 22 -15.60 -8.56 -3.39
CA SER A 22 -15.38 -9.89 -2.83
C SER A 22 -13.91 -10.27 -2.91
N VAL A 23 -13.34 -10.73 -1.79
CA VAL A 23 -12.05 -11.43 -1.78
C VAL A 23 -12.31 -12.91 -2.07
N GLY A 24 -12.03 -13.33 -3.31
CA GLY A 24 -12.27 -14.71 -3.75
C GLY A 24 -11.03 -15.61 -3.59
N LYS A 25 -11.24 -16.87 -3.20
CA LYS A 25 -10.25 -17.96 -3.20
C LYS A 25 -8.84 -17.55 -2.72
N PRO A 26 -8.66 -17.27 -1.42
CA PRO A 26 -7.33 -16.98 -0.89
C PRO A 26 -6.36 -18.14 -1.06
N GLU A 27 -5.16 -17.86 -1.55
CA GLU A 27 -4.12 -18.86 -1.81
C GLU A 27 -2.75 -18.43 -1.23
N PRO A 28 -1.87 -19.38 -0.89
CA PRO A 28 -0.51 -19.07 -0.46
C PRO A 28 0.32 -18.32 -1.52
N LEU A 29 1.22 -17.44 -1.07
CA LEU A 29 2.14 -16.71 -1.97
C LEU A 29 3.08 -17.63 -2.76
N VAL A 30 3.35 -18.86 -2.29
CA VAL A 30 4.20 -19.83 -3.01
C VAL A 30 3.60 -20.25 -4.36
N ASN A 31 2.30 -20.00 -4.59
CA ASN A 31 1.63 -20.25 -5.87
C ASN A 31 1.95 -19.19 -6.95
N MET A 32 2.74 -18.17 -6.63
CA MET A 32 3.24 -17.20 -7.62
C MET A 32 4.13 -17.91 -8.65
N LYS A 33 3.83 -17.71 -9.94
CA LYS A 33 4.49 -18.44 -11.03
C LYS A 33 5.92 -17.99 -11.32
N ASP A 34 6.21 -16.69 -11.15
CA ASP A 34 7.54 -16.13 -11.40
C ASP A 34 8.36 -16.16 -10.09
N PRO A 35 9.46 -16.94 -10.01
CA PRO A 35 10.28 -17.06 -8.80
C PRO A 35 10.94 -15.75 -8.38
N ALA A 36 11.32 -14.90 -9.35
CA ALA A 36 11.94 -13.61 -9.06
C ALA A 36 10.90 -12.63 -8.50
N LEU A 37 9.66 -12.67 -8.99
CA LEU A 37 8.56 -11.90 -8.44
C LEU A 37 8.20 -12.39 -7.03
N TYR A 38 8.12 -13.71 -6.81
CA TYR A 38 7.88 -14.30 -5.50
C TYR A 38 8.93 -13.87 -4.48
N LYS A 39 10.22 -13.99 -4.84
CA LYS A 39 11.34 -13.55 -4.01
C LYS A 39 11.22 -12.06 -3.68
N ALA A 40 10.97 -11.20 -4.66
CA ALA A 40 10.83 -9.76 -4.45
C ALA A 40 9.64 -9.41 -3.52
N THR A 41 8.52 -10.13 -3.63
CA THR A 41 7.37 -9.98 -2.73
C THR A 41 7.73 -10.37 -1.29
N LYS A 42 8.42 -11.50 -1.09
CA LYS A 42 8.87 -11.94 0.25
C LYS A 42 9.90 -10.97 0.85
N GLU A 43 10.81 -10.45 0.04
CA GLU A 43 11.77 -9.42 0.44
C GLU A 43 11.07 -8.11 0.85
N ALA A 44 10.03 -7.71 0.13
CA ALA A 44 9.23 -6.53 0.49
C ALA A 44 8.57 -6.68 1.87
N ILE A 45 7.95 -7.84 2.13
CA ILE A 45 7.36 -8.17 3.44
C ILE A 45 8.43 -8.17 4.54
N SER A 46 9.56 -8.83 4.30
CA SER A 46 10.67 -8.90 5.27
C SER A 46 11.23 -7.51 5.60
N ARG A 47 11.46 -6.69 4.58
CA ARG A 47 11.94 -5.32 4.74
C ARG A 47 10.94 -4.44 5.48
N TYR A 48 9.65 -4.58 5.19
CA TYR A 48 8.58 -3.89 5.93
C TYR A 48 8.68 -4.17 7.43
N HIS A 49 8.74 -5.45 7.79
CA HIS A 49 8.85 -5.87 9.18
C HIS A 49 10.13 -5.36 9.86
N SER A 50 11.26 -5.45 9.16
CA SER A 50 12.55 -4.97 9.69
C SER A 50 12.57 -3.46 9.93
N VAL A 51 11.99 -2.67 9.03
CA VAL A 51 12.05 -1.20 9.11
C VAL A 51 11.06 -0.63 10.11
N LEU A 52 9.86 -1.20 10.23
CA LEU A 52 8.81 -0.67 11.11
C LEU A 52 8.64 -1.41 12.42
N GLY A 53 9.21 -2.61 12.57
CA GLY A 53 9.03 -3.44 13.76
C GLY A 53 7.64 -4.07 13.89
N VAL A 54 6.83 -4.00 12.84
CA VAL A 54 5.45 -4.54 12.79
C VAL A 54 5.47 -5.95 12.19
N ARG A 55 4.48 -6.79 12.51
CA ARG A 55 4.38 -8.14 11.94
C ARG A 55 2.96 -8.42 11.43
N GLN A 56 2.75 -8.29 10.13
CA GLN A 56 1.55 -8.83 9.46
C GLN A 56 1.93 -10.15 8.78
N LYS A 57 1.36 -11.24 9.28
CA LYS A 57 1.65 -12.61 8.82
C LYS A 57 0.66 -13.10 7.76
N ASN A 58 -0.58 -12.58 7.77
CA ASN A 58 -1.62 -13.01 6.84
C ASN A 58 -1.50 -12.21 5.54
N VAL A 59 -0.58 -12.65 4.67
CA VAL A 59 -0.40 -12.11 3.32
C VAL A 59 -0.63 -13.25 2.31
N LYS A 60 -1.63 -13.10 1.45
CA LYS A 60 -2.08 -14.15 0.52
C LYS A 60 -2.28 -13.60 -0.89
N LEU A 61 -2.38 -14.49 -1.87
CA LEU A 61 -2.99 -14.20 -3.16
C LEU A 61 -4.50 -14.33 -3.05
N ALA A 62 -5.26 -13.56 -3.84
CA ALA A 62 -6.71 -13.74 -3.97
C ALA A 62 -7.21 -13.28 -5.34
N GLU A 63 -8.37 -13.77 -5.74
CA GLU A 63 -9.17 -13.20 -6.82
C GLU A 63 -9.75 -11.86 -6.35
N LEU A 64 -9.35 -10.78 -7.01
CA LEU A 64 -9.82 -9.41 -6.74
C LEU A 64 -10.35 -8.77 -8.03
N SER A 65 -11.15 -7.71 -7.87
CA SER A 65 -11.70 -6.92 -8.96
C SER A 65 -10.63 -6.43 -9.94
N ALA A 66 -11.02 -6.24 -11.21
CA ALA A 66 -10.13 -5.70 -12.23
C ALA A 66 -9.63 -4.29 -11.83
N GLY A 67 -8.35 -4.00 -12.07
CA GLY A 67 -7.74 -2.72 -11.72
C GLY A 67 -7.17 -2.63 -10.30
N THR A 68 -7.50 -3.59 -9.42
CA THR A 68 -6.98 -3.68 -8.05
C THR A 68 -5.72 -4.55 -8.00
N TYR A 69 -4.61 -4.04 -7.44
CA TYR A 69 -3.38 -4.83 -7.32
C TYR A 69 -3.27 -5.58 -5.99
N GLY A 70 -3.86 -5.03 -4.93
CA GLY A 70 -3.97 -5.67 -3.64
C GLY A 70 -4.98 -4.92 -2.79
N VAL A 71 -5.37 -5.53 -1.67
CA VAL A 71 -6.23 -4.92 -0.65
C VAL A 71 -5.80 -5.37 0.72
N HIS A 72 -5.87 -4.46 1.69
CA HIS A 72 -5.94 -4.78 3.10
C HIS A 72 -7.40 -4.90 3.54
N VAL A 73 -7.69 -5.90 4.39
CA VAL A 73 -9.01 -6.09 5.00
C VAL A 73 -8.94 -5.79 6.50
N THR A 74 -9.85 -4.94 6.95
CA THR A 74 -10.12 -4.68 8.36
C THR A 74 -11.43 -5.35 8.76
N ALA A 75 -11.40 -6.22 9.76
CA ALA A 75 -12.59 -6.87 10.31
C ALA A 75 -12.68 -6.57 11.81
N ASN A 76 -13.86 -6.17 12.28
CA ASN A 76 -14.11 -5.83 13.69
C ASN A 76 -13.10 -4.82 14.27
N GLY A 77 -12.69 -3.85 13.44
CA GLY A 77 -11.72 -2.81 13.80
C GLY A 77 -10.28 -3.31 13.99
N LYS A 78 -9.96 -4.52 13.51
CA LYS A 78 -8.62 -5.12 13.54
C LYS A 78 -8.17 -5.50 12.14
N SER A 79 -6.85 -5.55 11.96
CA SER A 79 -6.24 -6.05 10.74
C SER A 79 -6.55 -7.53 10.56
N GLU A 80 -7.23 -7.91 9.47
CA GLU A 80 -7.56 -9.30 9.16
C GLU A 80 -6.47 -9.90 8.25
N GLY A 81 -6.19 -9.25 7.13
CA GLY A 81 -5.21 -9.76 6.17
C GLY A 81 -4.91 -8.81 5.02
N VAL A 82 -3.83 -9.13 4.30
CA VAL A 82 -3.45 -8.50 3.03
C VAL A 82 -3.61 -9.51 1.92
N TYR A 83 -4.32 -9.12 0.87
CA TYR A 83 -4.60 -9.95 -0.29
C TYR A 83 -4.05 -9.28 -1.53
N LEU A 84 -3.13 -9.95 -2.21
CA LEU A 84 -2.53 -9.50 -3.46
C LEU A 84 -3.33 -10.11 -4.64
N ASN A 85 -3.62 -9.32 -5.67
CA ASN A 85 -4.42 -9.79 -6.80
C ASN A 85 -3.67 -10.91 -7.53
N LYS A 86 -4.23 -12.11 -7.51
CA LYS A 86 -3.70 -13.30 -8.15
C LYS A 86 -3.41 -13.05 -9.64
N LYS A 87 -4.33 -12.41 -10.38
CA LYS A 87 -4.13 -12.13 -11.81
C LYS A 87 -2.93 -11.22 -12.05
N HIS A 88 -2.67 -10.26 -11.17
CA HIS A 88 -1.54 -9.35 -11.29
C HIS A 88 -0.22 -10.03 -10.88
N PHE A 89 -0.21 -10.73 -9.75
CA PHE A 89 0.98 -11.36 -9.18
C PHE A 89 1.31 -12.75 -9.77
N MET A 90 0.51 -13.25 -10.71
CA MET A 90 0.86 -14.39 -11.57
C MET A 90 1.57 -13.98 -12.87
N GLN A 91 1.74 -12.69 -13.13
CA GLN A 91 2.51 -12.18 -14.27
C GLN A 91 4.01 -12.27 -14.00
N THR A 92 4.82 -11.96 -15.01
CA THR A 92 6.28 -11.85 -14.82
C THR A 92 6.63 -10.63 -13.97
N LYS A 93 7.78 -10.69 -13.29
CA LYS A 93 8.34 -9.55 -12.53
C LYS A 93 8.41 -8.29 -13.38
N LYS A 94 8.85 -8.42 -14.63
CA LYS A 94 8.95 -7.30 -15.59
C LYS A 94 7.58 -6.68 -15.90
N ALA A 95 6.53 -7.49 -16.06
CA ALA A 95 5.18 -7.00 -16.33
C ALA A 95 4.59 -6.25 -15.12
N VAL A 96 4.80 -6.77 -13.91
CA VAL A 96 4.42 -6.10 -12.66
C VAL A 96 5.17 -4.78 -12.51
N GLU A 97 6.50 -4.78 -12.68
CA GLU A 97 7.31 -3.56 -12.63
C GLU A 97 6.87 -2.50 -13.65
N ALA A 98 6.59 -2.91 -14.88
CA ALA A 98 6.11 -1.99 -15.92
C ALA A 98 4.78 -1.34 -15.52
N SER A 99 3.89 -2.11 -14.90
CA SER A 99 2.58 -1.63 -14.43
C SER A 99 2.71 -0.58 -13.32
N HIS A 100 3.62 -0.79 -12.38
CA HIS A 100 3.93 0.20 -11.35
C HIS A 100 4.64 1.44 -11.89
N LYS A 101 5.59 1.26 -12.83
CA LYS A 101 6.29 2.38 -13.48
C LYS A 101 5.32 3.29 -14.24
N ARG A 102 4.25 2.74 -14.84
CA ARG A 102 3.16 3.55 -15.42
C ARG A 102 2.43 4.38 -14.36
N GLY A 103 2.15 3.80 -13.19
CA GLY A 103 1.59 4.53 -12.04
C GLY A 103 2.47 5.70 -11.61
N TYR A 104 3.79 5.51 -11.55
CA TYR A 104 4.75 6.58 -11.24
C TYR A 104 4.80 7.65 -12.33
N ALA A 105 4.87 7.26 -13.59
CA ALA A 105 4.94 8.19 -14.73
C ALA A 105 3.68 9.07 -14.83
N SER A 106 2.51 8.53 -14.46
CA SER A 106 1.25 9.29 -14.43
C SER A 106 1.14 10.28 -13.26
N GLY A 107 2.07 10.23 -12.29
CA GLY A 107 1.98 10.99 -11.04
C GLY A 107 0.90 10.47 -10.07
N TRP A 108 0.29 9.32 -10.36
CA TRP A 108 -0.75 8.74 -9.50
C TRP A 108 -0.15 8.13 -8.23
N SER A 109 0.88 7.29 -8.37
CA SER A 109 1.50 6.57 -7.24
C SER A 109 2.78 7.25 -6.77
N THR A 110 3.06 7.16 -5.47
CA THR A 110 4.29 7.65 -4.84
C THR A 110 5.51 6.94 -5.38
N LYS A 111 6.52 7.69 -5.81
CA LYS A 111 7.69 7.13 -6.48
C LYS A 111 8.59 6.41 -5.47
N THR A 112 8.89 5.15 -5.75
CA THR A 112 9.87 4.35 -4.98
C THR A 112 10.95 3.77 -5.89
N ASN A 113 12.02 3.27 -5.28
CA ASN A 113 13.11 2.61 -6.00
C ASN A 113 12.82 1.12 -6.27
N LYS A 114 11.71 0.58 -5.74
CA LYS A 114 11.36 -0.85 -5.80
C LYS A 114 9.89 -1.01 -6.19
N ALA A 115 9.63 -0.96 -7.50
CA ALA A 115 8.29 -0.97 -8.07
C ALA A 115 7.41 -2.15 -7.61
N VAL A 116 7.92 -3.39 -7.65
CA VAL A 116 7.19 -4.59 -7.16
C VAL A 116 6.81 -4.47 -5.69
N ALA A 117 7.70 -3.90 -4.87
CA ALA A 117 7.48 -3.81 -3.44
C ALA A 117 6.39 -2.81 -3.08
N HIS A 118 6.01 -1.91 -4.00
CA HIS A 118 5.06 -0.83 -3.74
C HIS A 118 3.74 -1.34 -3.22
N THR A 119 2.99 -2.14 -3.99
CA THR A 119 1.67 -2.63 -3.56
C THR A 119 1.77 -3.43 -2.27
N VAL A 120 2.74 -4.35 -2.20
CA VAL A 120 2.92 -5.19 -1.00
C VAL A 120 3.11 -4.32 0.25
N THR A 121 3.96 -3.30 0.16
CA THR A 121 4.27 -2.39 1.28
C THR A 121 3.11 -1.45 1.60
N HIS A 122 2.40 -0.99 0.57
CA HIS A 122 1.22 -0.16 0.70
C HIS A 122 0.11 -0.89 1.47
N GLU A 123 -0.22 -2.12 1.09
CA GLU A 123 -1.25 -2.89 1.79
C GLU A 123 -0.80 -3.28 3.22
N LEU A 124 0.49 -3.58 3.42
CA LEU A 124 1.03 -3.83 4.76
C LEU A 124 0.96 -2.59 5.66
N ALA A 125 1.09 -1.39 5.08
CA ALA A 125 0.95 -0.14 5.81
C ALA A 125 -0.48 0.07 6.30
N HIS A 126 -1.48 -0.22 5.46
CA HIS A 126 -2.89 -0.29 5.90
C HIS A 126 -3.11 -1.33 6.99
N ALA A 127 -2.39 -2.46 6.93
CA ALA A 127 -2.44 -3.50 7.94
C ALA A 127 -1.84 -3.10 9.30
N THR A 128 -1.02 -2.05 9.33
CA THR A 128 -0.44 -1.47 10.56
C THR A 128 -1.34 -0.38 11.11
N TRP A 129 -1.88 0.45 10.22
CA TRP A 129 -2.82 1.48 10.61
C TRP A 129 -3.69 1.87 9.42
N ASN A 130 -4.99 2.01 9.68
CA ASN A 130 -5.91 2.75 8.86
C ASN A 130 -6.98 3.38 9.76
N ALA A 131 -7.79 4.28 9.19
CA ALA A 131 -8.80 5.02 9.94
C ALA A 131 -9.93 4.14 10.54
N ASN A 132 -10.10 2.90 10.07
CA ASN A 132 -11.15 1.98 10.51
C ASN A 132 -10.71 1.06 11.67
N MET A 133 -9.42 1.07 12.03
CA MET A 133 -8.94 0.30 13.17
C MET A 133 -9.36 0.94 14.50
N THR A 134 -9.81 0.11 15.45
CA THR A 134 -10.43 0.58 16.70
C THR A 134 -9.60 0.30 17.95
N GLY A 135 -8.44 -0.35 17.82
CA GLY A 135 -7.51 -0.59 18.92
C GLY A 135 -7.02 0.72 19.57
N ALA A 136 -6.73 0.68 20.87
CA ALA A 136 -6.37 1.88 21.64
C ALA A 136 -5.16 2.62 21.05
N ASN A 137 -4.12 1.87 20.68
CA ASN A 137 -2.91 2.41 20.05
C ASN A 137 -3.22 3.01 18.67
N GLN A 138 -4.02 2.34 17.84
CA GLN A 138 -4.40 2.83 16.51
C GLN A 138 -5.24 4.11 16.60
N LYS A 139 -6.19 4.18 17.55
CA LYS A 139 -6.98 5.39 17.83
C LYS A 139 -6.10 6.54 18.29
N ALA A 140 -5.13 6.27 19.17
CA ALA A 140 -4.20 7.29 19.67
C ALA A 140 -3.27 7.79 18.55
N ALA A 141 -2.67 6.88 17.79
CA ALA A 141 -1.85 7.19 16.62
C ALA A 141 -2.63 8.00 15.58
N GLY A 142 -3.90 7.68 15.38
CA GLY A 142 -4.76 8.35 14.39
C GLY A 142 -4.87 9.87 14.60
N LYS A 143 -4.72 10.37 15.83
CA LYS A 143 -4.66 11.82 16.10
C LYS A 143 -3.41 12.44 15.46
N GLU A 144 -2.25 11.81 15.63
CA GLU A 144 -0.99 12.28 15.04
C GLU A 144 -0.93 12.07 13.53
N VAL A 145 -1.45 10.95 13.02
CA VAL A 145 -1.52 10.70 11.58
C VAL A 145 -2.38 11.76 10.89
N LYS A 146 -3.55 12.12 11.45
CA LYS A 146 -4.39 13.21 10.93
C LYS A 146 -3.68 14.55 10.95
N LYS A 147 -2.96 14.88 12.02
CA LYS A 147 -2.15 16.11 12.10
C LYS A 147 -1.07 16.13 11.02
N LEU A 148 -0.36 15.01 10.86
CA LEU A 148 0.69 14.84 9.85
C LEU A 148 0.13 15.00 8.43
N PHE A 149 -1.01 14.38 8.13
CA PHE A 149 -1.69 14.49 6.85
C PHE A 149 -2.07 15.94 6.52
N ASN A 150 -2.65 16.67 7.48
CA ASN A 150 -3.02 18.07 7.29
C ASN A 150 -1.79 18.97 7.06
N SER A 151 -0.70 18.74 7.78
CA SER A 151 0.57 19.44 7.55
C SER A 151 1.21 19.07 6.21
N TRP A 152 1.05 17.82 5.76
CA TRP A 152 1.53 17.36 4.46
C TRP A 152 0.74 17.98 3.30
N LYS A 153 -0.59 18.03 3.39
CA LYS A 153 -1.42 18.67 2.34
C LYS A 153 -1.02 20.12 2.10
N LYS A 154 -0.73 20.88 3.17
CA LYS A 154 -0.35 22.30 3.10
C LYS A 154 1.09 22.56 2.63
N ASP A 155 1.94 21.53 2.58
CA ASP A 155 3.34 21.71 2.18
C ASP A 155 3.51 21.67 0.66
N ASN A 156 3.76 22.81 0.04
CA ASN A 156 3.99 22.91 -1.41
C ASN A 156 5.41 22.48 -1.84
N LYS A 157 6.32 22.24 -0.88
CA LYS A 157 7.70 21.79 -1.14
C LYS A 157 7.83 20.26 -1.07
N LYS A 158 6.75 19.54 -0.72
CA LYS A 158 6.73 18.08 -0.73
C LYS A 158 6.97 17.54 -2.15
N SER A 159 7.70 16.45 -2.27
CA SER A 159 8.02 15.85 -3.57
C SER A 159 8.10 14.32 -3.50
N GLY A 160 7.90 13.69 -4.65
CA GLY A 160 7.93 12.24 -4.80
C GLY A 160 6.68 11.50 -4.30
N TYR A 161 5.65 12.22 -3.86
CA TYR A 161 4.34 11.66 -3.52
C TYR A 161 3.41 11.68 -4.74
N GLY A 162 2.61 10.64 -4.88
CA GLY A 162 1.58 10.57 -5.92
C GLY A 162 0.25 11.16 -5.48
N LYS A 163 -0.61 11.50 -6.44
CA LYS A 163 -1.98 11.99 -6.19
C LYS A 163 -2.81 11.03 -5.33
N TYR A 164 -2.50 9.73 -5.35
CA TYR A 164 -3.23 8.74 -4.57
C TYR A 164 -3.12 9.00 -3.05
N ALA A 165 -1.98 9.52 -2.58
CA ALA A 165 -1.79 9.89 -1.18
C ALA A 165 -2.70 11.05 -0.72
N GLU A 166 -3.33 11.79 -1.63
CA GLU A 166 -4.22 12.92 -1.30
C GLU A 166 -5.67 12.50 -1.07
N THR A 167 -6.03 11.27 -1.47
CA THR A 167 -7.42 10.81 -1.51
C THR A 167 -8.06 10.76 -0.13
N ASN A 168 -7.37 10.17 0.86
CA ASN A 168 -7.78 10.17 2.26
C ASN A 168 -6.56 9.94 3.18
N VAL A 169 -6.78 10.02 4.50
CA VAL A 169 -5.72 9.88 5.51
C VAL A 169 -5.09 8.48 5.56
N SER A 170 -5.85 7.43 5.22
CA SER A 170 -5.35 6.05 5.17
C SER A 170 -4.43 5.87 3.96
N GLU A 171 -4.81 6.36 2.78
CA GLU A 171 -3.94 6.30 1.59
C GLU A 171 -2.69 7.16 1.76
N PHE A 172 -2.83 8.34 2.38
CA PHE A 172 -1.69 9.14 2.79
C PHE A 172 -0.71 8.34 3.64
N TRP A 173 -1.22 7.65 4.67
CA TRP A 173 -0.42 6.82 5.54
C TRP A 173 0.30 5.72 4.75
N ALA A 174 -0.45 4.95 3.95
CA ALA A 174 0.09 3.82 3.21
C ALA A 174 1.15 4.22 2.17
N GLU A 175 0.89 5.27 1.41
CA GLU A 175 1.85 5.81 0.43
C GLU A 175 3.09 6.41 1.11
N THR A 176 2.92 7.11 2.24
CA THR A 176 4.05 7.71 2.98
C THR A 176 4.93 6.65 3.63
N VAL A 177 4.32 5.60 4.22
CA VAL A 177 5.06 4.44 4.74
C VAL A 177 5.80 3.72 3.62
N THR A 178 5.15 3.54 2.47
CA THR A 178 5.77 2.92 1.28
C THR A 178 7.01 3.68 0.83
N LYS A 179 6.92 5.02 0.78
CA LYS A 179 8.07 5.89 0.53
C LYS A 179 9.13 5.80 1.62
N ALA A 180 8.73 5.67 2.89
CA ALA A 180 9.65 5.59 4.02
C ALA A 180 10.53 4.33 4.01
N ILE A 181 10.06 3.26 3.35
CA ILE A 181 10.76 1.98 3.26
C ILE A 181 11.60 1.88 1.97
N HIS A 182 11.07 2.37 0.85
CA HIS A 182 11.65 2.15 -0.49
C HIS A 182 11.99 3.41 -1.29
N GLY A 183 11.64 4.59 -0.80
CA GLY A 183 11.82 5.87 -1.48
C GLY A 183 12.85 6.77 -0.81
N LYS A 184 12.97 8.00 -1.34
CA LYS A 184 13.82 9.04 -0.77
C LYS A 184 13.22 9.51 0.56
N SER A 185 14.03 9.56 1.62
CA SER A 185 13.58 10.03 2.93
C SER A 185 13.33 11.54 2.93
N ASP A 186 12.32 11.95 3.69
CA ASP A 186 12.01 13.32 4.07
C ASP A 186 11.41 13.38 5.49
N LYS A 187 11.01 14.58 5.93
CA LYS A 187 10.40 14.79 7.25
C LYS A 187 9.14 13.94 7.50
N TYR A 188 8.29 13.70 6.51
CA TYR A 188 7.06 12.92 6.67
C TYR A 188 7.36 11.42 6.79
N THR A 189 8.29 10.91 5.98
CA THR A 189 8.73 9.51 6.08
C THR A 189 9.39 9.20 7.42
N LYS A 190 10.07 10.16 8.04
CA LYS A 190 10.62 10.02 9.40
C LYS A 190 9.50 10.01 10.43
N LYS A 191 8.54 10.93 10.31
CA LYS A 191 7.39 11.00 11.23
C LYS A 191 6.52 9.75 11.22
N VAL A 192 6.26 9.10 10.08
CA VAL A 192 5.49 7.85 10.09
C VAL A 192 6.23 6.73 10.84
N LYS A 193 7.56 6.63 10.73
CA LYS A 193 8.36 5.66 11.51
C LYS A 193 8.33 5.97 13.01
N GLU A 194 8.42 7.25 13.37
CA GLU A 194 8.30 7.70 14.77
C GLU A 194 6.92 7.35 15.35
N ILE A 195 5.85 7.56 14.59
CA ILE A 195 4.47 7.20 14.99
C ILE A 195 4.37 5.67 15.22
N CYS A 196 4.85 4.84 14.28
CA CYS A 196 4.86 3.39 14.46
C CYS A 196 5.56 2.98 15.76
N LYS A 197 6.76 3.52 16.01
CA LYS A 197 7.54 3.22 17.22
C LYS A 197 6.84 3.72 18.49
N LYS A 198 6.33 4.95 18.50
CA LYS A 198 5.70 5.59 19.65
C LYS A 198 4.46 4.83 20.12
N TYR A 199 3.61 4.45 19.16
CA TYR A 199 2.33 3.82 19.46
C TYR A 199 2.38 2.29 19.43
N LYS A 200 3.55 1.68 19.18
CA LYS A 200 3.71 0.22 19.07
C LYS A 200 2.64 -0.37 18.15
N LEU A 201 2.54 0.22 16.95
CA LEU A 201 1.60 -0.21 15.91
C LEU A 201 1.97 -1.59 15.35
#